data_AF-A0A3B9W611-F1
#
_entry.id   AF-A0A3B9W611-F1
#
_cell.length_a   1.000
_cell.length_b   1.000
_cell.length_c   1.000
_cell.angle_alpha   90.00
_cell.angle_beta   90.00
_cell.angle_gamma   90.00
#
_symmetry.space_group_name_H-M   'P 1'
#
loop_
_entity.id
_entity.type
_entity.pdbx_description
1 polymer ?
#
loop_
_entity_poly.entity_id
_entity_poly.type
_entity_poly.pdbx_seq_one_letter_code
_entity_poly.pdbx_strand_id
1 'polypeptide(L)'
;MKKILTWLTVILLAVGLGFLAPGPASATTSYCGLVWGSLVKTDPAMSTASVTNVRTGQHYCFDRMVVDLNGPVAGYTVRYVPTVVQDGSGLPIALRGGAFLQVTVNAPSY
;
A
#
# COMPACT_ATOMS: atom_id res chain seq x y z
N MET A 1 39.92 34.92 -3.68
CA MET A 1 39.85 33.48 -4.01
C MET A 1 39.15 32.64 -2.94
N LYS A 2 39.46 32.79 -1.64
CA LYS A 2 38.83 32.02 -0.54
C LYS A 2 37.30 32.21 -0.41
N LYS A 3 36.80 33.40 -0.74
CA LYS A 3 35.37 33.74 -0.74
C LYS A 3 34.57 33.11 -1.88
N ILE A 4 35.19 32.73 -3.00
CA ILE A 4 34.47 32.09 -4.12
C ILE A 4 34.30 30.60 -3.83
N LEU A 5 35.31 30.00 -3.20
CA LEU A 5 35.30 28.60 -2.78
C LEU A 5 34.25 28.32 -1.70
N THR A 6 34.03 29.25 -0.76
CA THR A 6 33.01 29.12 0.29
C THR A 6 31.58 29.21 -0.22
N TRP A 7 31.33 29.95 -1.30
CA TRP A 7 29.99 29.99 -1.92
C TRP A 7 29.70 28.72 -2.74
N LEU A 8 30.71 28.15 -3.41
CA LEU A 8 30.59 26.87 -4.10
C LEU A 8 30.20 25.72 -3.17
N THR A 9 30.77 25.67 -1.95
CA THR A 9 30.43 24.63 -0.97
C THR A 9 29.00 24.74 -0.43
N VAL A 10 28.48 25.96 -0.26
CA VAL A 10 27.10 26.18 0.21
C VAL A 10 26.08 25.77 -0.86
N ILE A 11 26.38 26.06 -2.12
CA ILE A 11 25.52 25.67 -3.26
C ILE A 11 25.52 24.13 -3.42
N LEU A 12 26.67 23.47 -3.30
CA LEU A 12 26.77 22.00 -3.36
C LEU A 12 25.98 21.30 -2.24
N LEU A 13 25.97 21.85 -1.02
CA LEU A 13 25.14 21.36 0.09
C LEU A 13 23.65 21.55 -0.15
N ALA A 14 23.23 22.67 -0.73
CA ALA A 14 21.82 22.94 -1.04
C ALA A 14 21.27 22.06 -2.18
N VAL A 15 22.09 21.71 -3.18
CA VAL A 15 21.69 20.83 -4.29
C VAL A 15 21.60 19.37 -3.83
N GLY A 16 22.47 18.91 -2.93
CA GLY A 16 22.45 17.54 -2.41
C GLY A 16 21.19 17.19 -1.61
N LEU A 17 20.57 18.17 -0.93
CA LEU A 17 19.33 18.00 -0.17
C LEU A 17 18.07 17.86 -1.06
N GLY A 18 18.12 18.32 -2.31
CA GLY A 18 16.98 18.23 -3.24
C GLY A 18 16.79 16.84 -3.89
N PHE A 19 17.82 15.98 -3.86
CA PHE A 19 17.82 14.68 -4.54
C PHE A 19 17.26 13.51 -3.71
N LEU A 20 16.95 13.72 -2.43
CA LEU A 20 16.43 12.67 -1.54
C LEU A 20 14.89 12.63 -1.49
N ALA A 21 14.20 13.49 -2.23
CA ALA A 21 12.75 13.43 -2.31
C ALA A 21 12.35 12.23 -3.20
N PRO A 22 11.60 11.23 -2.68
CA PRO A 22 11.02 10.22 -3.55
C PRO A 22 10.18 10.92 -4.62
N GLY A 23 10.41 10.57 -5.89
CA GLY A 23 9.67 11.14 -7.00
C GLY A 23 8.17 10.93 -6.82
N PRO A 24 7.33 11.80 -7.42
CA PRO A 24 5.89 11.63 -7.31
C PRO A 24 5.50 10.27 -7.89
N ALA A 25 4.87 9.43 -7.08
CA ALA A 25 4.30 8.18 -7.55
C ALA A 25 3.22 8.51 -8.60
N SER A 26 3.50 8.20 -9.86
CA SER A 26 2.54 8.37 -10.95
C SER A 26 1.59 7.19 -10.96
N ALA A 27 0.43 7.35 -10.35
CA ALA A 27 -0.68 6.44 -10.54
C ALA A 27 -1.46 6.83 -11.80
N THR A 28 -1.86 5.86 -12.61
CA THR A 28 -2.79 6.10 -13.73
C THR A 28 -4.04 6.81 -13.20
N THR A 29 -4.44 7.88 -13.88
CA THR A 29 -5.68 8.59 -13.55
C THR A 29 -6.85 7.62 -13.62
N SER A 30 -7.52 7.42 -12.50
CA SER A 30 -8.66 6.51 -12.44
C SER A 30 -9.82 7.08 -13.24
N TYR A 31 -10.42 6.27 -14.12
CA TYR A 31 -11.61 6.63 -14.90
C TYR A 31 -12.62 5.48 -14.85
N CYS A 32 -13.89 5.77 -15.12
CA CYS A 32 -14.99 4.82 -14.86
C CYS A 32 -15.03 3.61 -15.82
N GLY A 33 -14.13 3.53 -16.81
CA GLY A 33 -13.99 2.36 -17.69
C GLY A 33 -12.90 1.39 -17.27
N LEU A 34 -12.28 1.57 -16.10
CA LEU A 34 -11.32 0.61 -15.57
C LEU A 34 -12.02 -0.73 -15.27
N VAL A 35 -11.52 -1.81 -15.88
CA VAL A 35 -11.97 -3.17 -15.59
C VAL A 35 -10.93 -3.84 -14.70
N TRP A 36 -11.38 -4.35 -13.54
CA TRP A 36 -10.56 -5.14 -12.63
C TRP A 36 -10.98 -6.61 -12.71
N GLY A 37 -10.00 -7.51 -12.74
CA GLY A 37 -10.28 -8.94 -12.64
C GLY A 37 -10.75 -9.33 -11.25
N SER A 38 -11.51 -10.43 -11.17
CA SER A 38 -11.96 -11.06 -9.91
C SER A 38 -11.16 -12.30 -9.54
N LEU A 39 -10.16 -12.66 -10.36
CA LEU A 39 -9.28 -13.79 -10.09
C LEU A 39 -8.37 -13.52 -8.88
N VAL A 40 -7.88 -14.60 -8.29
CA VAL A 40 -6.96 -14.54 -7.14
C VAL A 40 -5.73 -13.72 -7.51
N LYS A 41 -5.36 -12.80 -6.61
CA LYS A 41 -4.09 -12.08 -6.68
C LYS A 41 -3.26 -12.41 -5.45
N THR A 42 -2.00 -12.78 -5.64
CA THR A 42 -1.12 -13.18 -4.55
C THR A 42 0.32 -12.77 -4.83
N ASP A 43 1.02 -12.43 -3.76
CA ASP A 43 2.47 -12.39 -3.66
C ASP A 43 2.84 -13.09 -2.34
N PRO A 44 3.56 -14.22 -2.36
CA PRO A 44 3.71 -15.09 -1.19
C PRO A 44 4.73 -14.58 -0.17
N ALA A 45 5.50 -13.53 -0.44
CA ALA A 45 6.53 -13.07 0.48
C ALA A 45 5.95 -12.57 1.82
N MET A 46 6.76 -12.61 2.87
CA MET A 46 6.41 -12.12 4.22
C MET A 46 7.16 -10.83 4.51
N SER A 47 6.45 -9.83 5.01
CA SER A 47 7.01 -8.57 5.49
C SER A 47 7.36 -8.68 6.97
N THR A 48 8.49 -8.09 7.36
CA THR A 48 8.82 -7.85 8.79
C THR A 48 8.27 -6.53 9.31
N ALA A 49 7.81 -5.64 8.42
CA ALA A 49 7.14 -4.40 8.80
C ALA A 49 5.72 -4.69 9.28
N SER A 50 5.31 -4.04 10.37
CA SER A 50 3.99 -4.21 10.97
C SER A 50 2.96 -3.31 10.31
N VAL A 51 1.72 -3.80 10.23
CA VAL A 51 0.56 -3.02 9.82
C VAL A 51 0.29 -1.93 10.86
N THR A 52 0.17 -0.69 10.42
CA THR A 52 -0.05 0.47 11.30
C THR A 52 -1.42 1.10 11.13
N ASN A 53 -2.05 0.95 9.97
CA ASN A 53 -3.35 1.55 9.70
C ASN A 53 -4.08 0.83 8.55
N VAL A 54 -5.41 0.95 8.55
CA VAL A 54 -6.27 0.57 7.42
C VAL A 54 -7.19 1.73 7.12
N ARG A 55 -7.14 2.23 5.89
CA ARG A 55 -7.91 3.37 5.42
C ARG A 55 -8.82 2.95 4.28
N THR A 56 -10.04 3.44 4.29
CA THR A 56 -10.99 3.27 3.18
C THR A 56 -11.45 4.63 2.67
N GLY A 57 -11.80 4.71 1.40
CA GLY A 57 -12.29 5.93 0.78
C GLY A 57 -13.09 5.63 -0.47
N GLN A 58 -14.27 6.23 -0.56
CA GLN A 58 -15.08 6.21 -1.78
C GLN A 58 -14.56 7.25 -2.77
N HIS A 59 -14.37 6.83 -4.01
CA HIS A 59 -14.05 7.69 -5.14
C HIS A 59 -15.18 7.61 -6.18
N TYR A 60 -15.19 8.57 -7.11
CA TYR A 60 -16.28 8.71 -8.09
C TYR A 60 -16.58 7.42 -8.89
N CYS A 61 -15.55 6.63 -9.23
CA CYS A 61 -15.71 5.40 -10.02
C CYS A 61 -15.39 4.11 -9.27
N PHE A 62 -14.91 4.18 -8.02
CA PHE A 62 -14.42 3.02 -7.28
C PHE A 62 -14.28 3.31 -5.79
N ASP A 63 -14.25 2.28 -4.97
CA ASP A 63 -13.81 2.38 -3.58
C ASP A 63 -12.34 1.95 -3.48
N ARG A 64 -11.60 2.60 -2.58
CA ARG A 64 -10.20 2.30 -2.30
C ARG A 64 -10.04 1.86 -0.85
N MET A 65 -9.31 0.78 -0.64
CA MET A 65 -8.76 0.38 0.65
C MET A 65 -7.24 0.47 0.58
N VAL A 66 -6.61 1.04 1.61
CA VAL A 66 -5.16 1.16 1.76
C VAL A 66 -4.77 0.58 3.11
N VAL A 67 -3.78 -0.32 3.11
CA VAL A 67 -3.17 -0.85 4.33
C VAL A 67 -1.78 -0.24 4.45
N ASP A 68 -1.53 0.49 5.53
CA ASP A 68 -0.25 1.15 5.77
C ASP A 68 0.65 0.25 6.63
N LEU A 69 1.93 0.16 6.25
CA LEU A 69 2.97 -0.59 6.99
C LEU A 69 4.08 0.38 7.42
N ASN A 70 4.73 0.13 8.56
CA ASN A 70 5.87 0.93 9.04
C ASN A 70 7.21 0.58 8.37
N GLY A 71 7.17 0.06 7.15
CA GLY A 71 8.35 -0.39 6.42
C GLY A 71 7.98 -1.03 5.08
N PRO A 72 8.91 -1.77 4.45
CA PRO A 72 8.69 -2.34 3.13
C PRO A 72 7.52 -3.33 3.10
N VAL A 73 6.66 -3.24 2.08
CA VAL A 73 5.62 -4.24 1.78
C VAL A 73 6.26 -5.39 1.01
N ALA A 74 5.95 -6.63 1.40
CA ALA A 74 6.51 -7.83 0.76
C ALA A 74 5.46 -8.71 0.08
N GLY A 75 4.34 -9.02 0.73
CA GLY A 75 3.35 -9.92 0.12
C GLY A 75 1.93 -9.79 0.67
N TYR A 76 1.01 -10.47 -0.02
CA TYR A 76 -0.43 -10.40 0.21
C TYR A 76 -1.17 -11.54 -0.51
N THR A 77 -2.44 -11.75 -0.14
CA THR A 77 -3.39 -12.59 -0.90
C THR A 77 -4.75 -11.94 -0.92
N VAL A 78 -5.35 -11.84 -2.10
CA VAL A 78 -6.69 -11.30 -2.36
C VAL A 78 -7.48 -12.35 -3.14
N ARG A 79 -8.62 -12.76 -2.59
CA ARG A 79 -9.49 -13.76 -3.23
C ARG A 79 -10.93 -13.63 -2.76
N TYR A 80 -11.87 -13.97 -3.62
CA TYR A 80 -13.25 -14.22 -3.20
C TYR A 80 -13.35 -15.56 -2.46
N VAL A 81 -14.14 -15.59 -1.39
CA VAL A 81 -14.37 -16.78 -0.56
C VAL A 81 -15.87 -16.98 -0.32
N PRO A 82 -16.33 -18.23 -0.13
CA PRO A 82 -17.74 -18.49 0.16
C PRO A 82 -18.16 -18.00 1.55
N THR A 83 -17.21 -18.00 2.50
CA THR A 83 -17.42 -17.56 3.89
C THR A 83 -16.12 -16.96 4.40
N VAL A 84 -16.20 -15.82 5.09
CA VAL A 84 -15.05 -15.25 5.82
C VAL A 84 -14.97 -15.91 7.20
N VAL A 85 -13.77 -16.29 7.61
CA VAL A 85 -13.52 -16.94 8.91
C VAL A 85 -12.52 -16.13 9.72
N GLN A 86 -12.57 -16.25 11.05
CA GLN A 86 -11.57 -15.69 11.94
C GLN A 86 -10.24 -16.44 11.78
N ASP A 87 -9.15 -15.68 11.69
CA ASP A 87 -7.80 -16.24 11.69
C ASP A 87 -7.52 -16.98 13.00
N GLY A 88 -6.86 -18.13 12.92
CA GLY A 88 -6.56 -19.00 14.07
C GLY A 88 -7.70 -19.93 14.47
N SER A 89 -8.90 -19.41 14.75
CA SER A 89 -10.04 -20.24 15.22
C SER A 89 -10.81 -20.94 14.09
N GLY A 90 -10.84 -20.34 12.90
CA GLY A 90 -11.63 -20.83 11.76
C GLY A 90 -13.15 -20.61 11.91
N LEU A 91 -13.60 -19.92 12.95
CA LEU A 91 -15.03 -19.64 13.14
C LEU A 91 -15.55 -18.66 12.08
N PRO A 92 -16.76 -18.89 11.54
CA PRO A 92 -17.32 -18.01 10.51
C PRO A 92 -17.64 -16.62 11.06
N ILE A 93 -17.37 -15.60 10.25
CA ILE A 93 -17.75 -14.21 10.47
C ILE A 93 -18.96 -13.92 9.59
N ALA A 94 -20.10 -13.62 10.21
CA ALA A 94 -21.31 -13.25 9.48
C ALA A 94 -21.16 -11.87 8.84
N LEU A 95 -21.18 -11.82 7.51
CA LEU A 95 -21.12 -10.59 6.73
C LEU A 95 -22.42 -10.37 5.94
N ARG A 96 -22.72 -9.11 5.63
CA ARG A 96 -23.80 -8.75 4.72
C ARG A 96 -23.33 -8.88 3.27
N GLY A 97 -24.26 -9.05 2.33
CA GLY A 97 -23.98 -9.08 0.88
C GLY A 97 -23.92 -10.49 0.29
N GLY A 98 -23.74 -10.58 -1.02
CA GLY A 98 -23.75 -11.84 -1.78
C GLY A 98 -22.38 -12.32 -2.28
N ALA A 99 -21.31 -11.59 -1.99
CA ALA A 99 -19.94 -11.95 -2.34
C ALA A 99 -18.99 -11.45 -1.25
N PHE A 100 -18.00 -12.27 -0.89
CA PHE A 100 -17.06 -11.92 0.18
C PHE A 100 -15.63 -11.95 -0.35
N LEU A 101 -14.92 -10.84 -0.15
CA LEU A 101 -13.53 -10.68 -0.55
C LEU A 101 -12.64 -10.80 0.70
N GLN A 102 -11.75 -11.78 0.72
CA GLN A 102 -10.70 -11.89 1.72
C GLN A 102 -9.44 -11.17 1.22
N VAL A 103 -8.95 -10.23 2.02
CA VAL A 103 -7.67 -9.54 1.80
C VAL A 103 -6.76 -9.85 3.00
N THR A 104 -5.72 -10.63 2.76
CA THR A 104 -4.69 -10.96 3.75
C THR A 104 -3.41 -10.24 3.37
N VAL A 105 -2.87 -9.44 4.29
CA VAL A 105 -1.54 -8.85 4.16
C VAL A 105 -0.57 -9.75 4.90
N ASN A 106 0.50 -10.16 4.23
CA ASN A 106 1.48 -11.09 4.78
C ASN A 106 2.49 -10.33 5.66
N ALA A 107 2.01 -9.75 6.75
CA ALA A 107 2.75 -8.88 7.65
C ALA A 107 2.22 -9.02 9.09
N PRO A 108 3.07 -8.82 10.12
CA PRO A 108 2.61 -8.77 11.50
C PRO A 108 1.68 -7.57 11.75
N SER A 109 0.80 -7.68 12.74
CA SER A 109 -0.13 -6.60 13.14
C SER A 109 0.30 -5.82 14.39
N TYR A 110 1.43 -6.19 15.01
CA TYR A 110 2.04 -5.54 16.17
C TYR A 110 3.55 -5.80 16.22
#